data_AF-A0A946RY51-F1
#
_entry.id   AF-A0A946RY51-F1
#
_cell.length_a   1.000
_cell.length_b   1.000
_cell.length_c   1.000
_cell.angle_alpha   90.00
_cell.angle_beta   90.00
_cell.angle_gamma   90.00
#
_symmetry.space_group_name_H-M   'P 1'
#
loop_
_entity.id
_entity.type
_entity.pdbx_description
1 polymer ?
#
loop_
_entity_poly.entity_id
_entity_poly.type
_entity_poly.pdbx_seq_one_letter_code
_entity_poly.pdbx_strand_id
1 'polypeptide(L)'
;MNKSHINLYSLIAFITLMCLPQIMGCSSSDNNVGGVPVIPYYLAFEVISPQVVLSGHCLPVVIYQPNTNPRIDQKQALTLSCPERTGFGSVKLKRGMGSQLIDMNWALGDVTELSVNVHNELGVTVSEFQVRVITDPVNRELSGVLSPTEMVWDSTAIIQISDEVTIPAGNELTIQPGTIIELSENARVIVEGRVSCKGTRENPVVFSSDYSGLPWGEIDHRSSGSEYRYTFFTNGGGDGSRSFGHSQSQPV
;
A
#
# COMPACT_ATOMS: atom_id res chain seq x y z
N MET A 1 -33.04 2.39 -46.66
CA MET A 1 -32.19 3.26 -45.81
C MET A 1 -31.27 2.32 -45.02
N ASN A 2 -30.15 1.80 -45.54
CA ASN A 2 -28.87 2.46 -45.84
C ASN A 2 -28.55 3.64 -44.92
N LYS A 3 -27.80 3.38 -43.84
CA LYS A 3 -26.36 3.67 -43.79
C LYS A 3 -25.65 2.86 -42.69
N SER A 4 -24.59 2.22 -43.13
CA SER A 4 -23.51 1.52 -42.45
C SER A 4 -22.32 2.47 -42.17
N HIS A 5 -21.32 1.92 -41.44
CA HIS A 5 -19.92 2.34 -41.25
C HIS A 5 -19.63 3.15 -39.96
N ILE A 6 -18.85 2.70 -38.95
CA ILE A 6 -17.58 1.93 -38.78
C ILE A 6 -16.47 2.88 -38.27
N ASN A 7 -16.15 2.73 -36.97
CA ASN A 7 -14.87 2.37 -36.31
C ASN A 7 -13.50 2.94 -36.76
N LEU A 8 -12.55 2.76 -35.82
CA LEU A 8 -11.07 2.70 -35.87
C LEU A 8 -10.34 3.95 -35.31
N TYR A 9 -9.34 3.89 -34.42
CA TYR A 9 -8.32 2.89 -34.01
C TYR A 9 -8.00 3.09 -32.50
N SER A 10 -7.83 2.05 -31.64
CA SER A 10 -6.62 1.22 -31.41
C SER A 10 -5.49 1.99 -30.69
N LEU A 11 -4.95 1.61 -29.53
CA LEU A 11 -4.11 0.43 -29.21
C LEU A 11 -3.87 0.54 -27.68
N ILE A 12 -4.01 -0.47 -26.83
CA ILE A 12 -2.99 -1.50 -26.56
C ILE A 12 -3.73 -2.70 -25.94
N ALA A 13 -3.67 -3.82 -26.63
CA ALA A 13 -3.88 -5.16 -26.09
C ALA A 13 -2.51 -5.83 -26.04
N PHE A 14 -2.19 -6.52 -24.95
CA PHE A 14 -1.33 -7.73 -24.89
C PHE A 14 -1.45 -8.24 -23.44
N ILE A 15 -2.29 -9.23 -23.13
CA ILE A 15 -2.03 -10.67 -23.24
C ILE A 15 -0.62 -11.02 -22.73
N THR A 16 -0.55 -11.54 -21.50
CA THR A 16 0.26 -12.74 -21.24
C THR A 16 -0.65 -13.82 -20.69
N LEU A 17 -1.15 -14.61 -21.65
CA LEU A 17 -1.69 -15.94 -21.44
C LEU A 17 -0.62 -16.81 -20.76
N MET A 18 -1.06 -17.69 -19.88
CA MET A 18 -0.34 -18.83 -19.32
C MET A 18 0.84 -19.31 -20.18
N CYS A 19 2.06 -19.10 -19.71
CA CYS A 19 3.22 -19.87 -20.12
C CYS A 19 3.58 -20.80 -18.97
N LEU A 20 2.87 -21.94 -18.87
CA LEU A 20 3.39 -23.11 -18.18
C LEU A 20 4.67 -23.52 -18.91
N PRO A 21 5.84 -23.60 -18.25
CA PRO A 21 6.99 -24.23 -18.87
C PRO A 21 6.69 -25.72 -19.02
N GLN A 22 6.38 -26.12 -20.25
CA GLN A 22 6.57 -27.50 -20.69
C GLN A 22 8.07 -27.78 -20.66
N ILE A 23 8.58 -28.34 -19.56
CA ILE A 23 9.86 -29.02 -19.57
C ILE A 23 9.59 -30.51 -19.77
N MET A 24 10.16 -30.98 -20.88
CA MET A 24 10.19 -32.34 -21.41
C MET A 24 10.66 -33.36 -20.38
N GLY A 25 10.23 -34.60 -20.60
CA GLY A 25 10.30 -35.70 -19.66
C GLY A 25 11.70 -36.11 -19.21
N CYS A 26 11.73 -36.72 -18.03
CA CYS A 26 12.71 -37.72 -17.67
C CYS A 26 11.96 -38.91 -17.06
N SER A 27 12.26 -40.10 -17.57
CA SER A 27 11.65 -41.38 -17.26
C SER A 27 11.85 -41.79 -15.80
N SER A 28 10.81 -42.26 -15.12
CA SER A 28 10.78 -43.58 -14.49
C SER A 28 9.41 -43.81 -13.86
N SER A 29 8.96 -45.05 -13.96
CA SER A 29 7.72 -45.62 -13.45
C SER A 29 7.41 -45.22 -12.01
N ASP A 30 6.15 -44.90 -11.71
CA ASP A 30 5.38 -45.62 -10.68
C ASP A 30 3.89 -45.24 -10.69
N ASN A 31 3.09 -46.20 -10.24
CA ASN A 31 1.67 -46.36 -10.56
C ASN A 31 0.73 -45.40 -9.82
N ASN A 32 -0.34 -45.08 -10.54
CA ASN A 32 -1.49 -44.24 -10.24
C ASN A 32 -2.31 -44.72 -9.01
N VAL A 33 -2.48 -43.88 -7.99
CA VAL A 33 -3.64 -43.91 -7.06
C VAL A 33 -4.01 -42.48 -6.65
N GLY A 34 -5.19 -42.01 -7.08
CA GLY A 34 -5.96 -40.94 -6.41
C GLY A 34 -5.52 -39.49 -6.67
N GLY A 35 -5.70 -39.02 -7.91
CA GLY A 35 -5.46 -37.62 -8.29
C GLY A 35 -6.42 -36.63 -7.64
N VAL A 36 -6.00 -36.01 -6.53
CA VAL A 36 -6.34 -34.61 -6.27
C VAL A 36 -5.40 -33.78 -7.14
N PRO A 37 -5.90 -32.94 -8.07
CA PRO A 37 -5.01 -32.09 -8.86
C PRO A 37 -4.26 -31.16 -7.91
N VAL A 38 -2.93 -31.28 -7.87
CA VAL A 38 -2.07 -30.29 -7.21
C VAL A 38 -2.13 -29.04 -8.09
N ILE A 39 -3.02 -28.11 -7.73
CA ILE A 39 -3.06 -26.79 -8.35
C ILE A 39 -1.71 -26.14 -8.06
N PRO A 40 -0.91 -25.74 -9.06
CA PRO A 40 0.36 -25.10 -8.79
C PRO A 40 0.07 -23.72 -8.17
N TYR A 41 0.66 -23.46 -6.99
CA TYR A 41 0.44 -22.32 -6.08
C TYR A 41 0.85 -20.95 -6.65
N TYR A 42 0.52 -20.62 -7.90
CA TYR A 42 1.01 -19.44 -8.61
C TYR A 42 0.32 -18.11 -8.23
N LEU A 43 -0.45 -18.08 -7.15
CA LEU A 43 -0.95 -16.85 -6.48
C LEU A 43 -0.75 -16.98 -4.97
N ALA A 44 0.45 -17.35 -4.53
CA ALA A 44 0.74 -17.65 -3.13
C ALA A 44 0.86 -16.40 -2.24
N PHE A 45 1.04 -15.20 -2.81
CA PHE A 45 1.27 -13.98 -2.06
C PHE A 45 0.27 -12.91 -2.43
N GLU A 46 -0.26 -12.23 -1.43
CA GLU A 46 -1.09 -11.05 -1.57
C GLU A 46 -0.28 -9.81 -1.23
N VAL A 47 -0.51 -8.73 -2.00
CA VAL A 47 0.12 -7.43 -1.80
C VAL A 47 -0.92 -6.43 -1.33
N ILE A 48 -0.55 -5.63 -0.33
CA ILE A 48 -1.30 -4.47 0.14
C ILE A 48 -0.41 -3.26 -0.08
N SER A 49 -0.84 -2.38 -0.95
CA SER A 49 -0.13 -1.14 -1.27
C SER A 49 -1.13 -0.12 -1.82
N PRO A 50 -0.90 1.19 -1.64
CA PRO A 50 -1.72 2.23 -2.26
C PRO A 50 -1.74 2.11 -3.78
N GLN A 51 -2.90 2.34 -4.40
CA GLN A 51 -3.03 2.42 -5.86
C GLN A 51 -2.43 3.71 -6.44
N VAL A 52 -2.12 4.67 -5.58
CA VAL A 52 -1.62 5.99 -5.92
C VAL A 52 -0.44 6.31 -5.02
N VAL A 53 0.62 6.84 -5.61
CA VAL A 53 1.75 7.44 -4.89
C VAL A 53 2.04 8.81 -5.49
N LEU A 54 2.45 9.74 -4.63
CA LEU A 54 2.90 11.05 -5.06
C LEU A 54 4.35 10.96 -5.51
N SER A 55 4.71 11.70 -6.56
CA SER A 55 6.08 11.76 -7.04
C SER A 55 7.00 12.26 -5.91
N GLY A 56 8.15 11.59 -5.71
CA GLY A 56 9.05 11.88 -4.60
C GLY A 56 8.69 11.26 -3.24
N HIS A 57 7.52 10.63 -3.11
CA HIS A 57 7.07 10.01 -1.85
C HIS A 57 7.37 8.52 -1.80
N CYS A 58 7.61 7.98 -0.62
CA CYS A 58 7.81 6.55 -0.48
C CYS A 58 6.52 5.75 -0.71
N LEU A 59 6.63 4.60 -1.36
CA LEU A 59 5.53 3.65 -1.56
C LEU A 59 5.58 2.55 -0.48
N PRO A 60 4.63 2.51 0.47
CA PRO A 60 4.54 1.42 1.43
C PRO A 60 3.97 0.16 0.76
N VAL A 61 4.62 -0.98 1.00
CA VAL A 61 4.22 -2.28 0.49
C VAL A 61 4.22 -3.28 1.64
N VAL A 62 3.10 -3.99 1.82
CA VAL A 62 3.02 -5.18 2.66
C VAL A 62 2.76 -6.37 1.76
N ILE A 63 3.52 -7.44 1.94
CA ILE A 63 3.33 -8.70 1.25
C ILE A 63 3.08 -9.77 2.29
N TYR A 64 2.05 -10.58 2.09
CA TYR A 64 1.78 -11.70 2.96
C TYR A 64 1.33 -12.93 2.18
N GLN A 65 1.58 -14.10 2.75
CA GLN A 65 1.18 -15.38 2.22
C GLN A 65 -0.07 -15.85 2.99
N PRO A 66 -1.24 -15.91 2.34
CA PRO A 66 -2.45 -16.41 2.97
C PRO A 66 -2.25 -17.83 3.52
N ASN A 67 -2.93 -18.15 4.63
CA ASN A 67 -2.90 -19.47 5.27
C ASN A 67 -1.52 -19.95 5.74
N THR A 68 -0.55 -19.05 5.91
CA THR A 68 0.73 -19.41 6.53
C THR A 68 0.52 -19.79 7.99
N ASN A 69 1.04 -20.94 8.41
CA ASN A 69 1.05 -21.30 9.82
C ASN A 69 2.00 -20.34 10.58
N PRO A 70 1.50 -19.46 11.47
CA PRO A 70 2.32 -18.46 12.13
C PRO A 70 3.37 -19.06 13.08
N ARG A 71 3.26 -20.36 13.39
CA ARG A 71 4.23 -21.09 14.22
C ARG A 71 5.44 -21.58 13.43
N ILE A 72 5.41 -21.52 12.10
CA ILE A 72 6.54 -21.91 11.25
C ILE A 72 7.37 -20.66 10.97
N ASP A 73 8.62 -20.63 11.44
CA ASP A 73 9.60 -19.59 11.11
C ASP A 73 10.14 -19.79 9.69
N GLN A 74 9.24 -19.72 8.70
CA GLN A 74 9.63 -19.73 7.30
C GLN A 74 10.07 -18.32 6.92
N LYS A 75 11.38 -18.15 6.79
CA LYS A 75 11.99 -16.95 6.23
C LYS A 75 12.04 -17.12 4.73
N GLN A 76 11.52 -16.13 4.01
CA GLN A 76 11.57 -16.07 2.56
C GLN A 76 11.94 -14.64 2.17
N ALA A 77 12.75 -14.49 1.13
CA ALA A 77 12.99 -13.19 0.52
C ALA A 77 12.26 -13.11 -0.83
N LEU A 78 11.44 -12.07 -1.00
CA LEU A 78 10.79 -11.75 -2.26
C LEU A 78 11.48 -10.55 -2.88
N THR A 79 11.83 -10.64 -4.17
CA THR A 79 12.43 -9.52 -4.90
C THR A 79 11.34 -8.75 -5.62
N LEU A 80 11.39 -7.42 -5.54
CA LEU A 80 10.48 -6.55 -6.28
C LEU A 80 11.21 -5.98 -7.50
N SER A 81 10.53 -5.97 -8.64
CA SER A 81 11.05 -5.34 -9.86
C SER A 81 9.95 -4.59 -10.60
N CYS A 82 10.33 -3.53 -11.29
CA CYS A 82 9.43 -2.73 -12.10
C CYS A 82 10.10 -2.51 -13.46
N PRO A 83 9.47 -2.84 -14.60
CA PRO A 83 10.05 -2.60 -15.93
C PRO A 83 10.42 -1.13 -16.16
N GLU A 84 9.65 -0.21 -15.58
CA GLU A 84 9.77 1.22 -15.79
C GLU A 84 10.99 1.80 -15.05
N ARG A 85 11.37 1.20 -13.90
CA ARG A 85 12.29 1.79 -12.91
C ARG A 85 12.98 0.76 -12.01
N THR A 86 14.20 1.07 -11.56
CA THR A 86 14.99 0.25 -10.63
C THR A 86 14.81 0.71 -9.18
N GLY A 87 15.39 -0.01 -8.20
CA GLY A 87 15.38 0.44 -6.79
C GLY A 87 14.26 -0.13 -5.91
N PHE A 88 13.48 -1.08 -6.42
CA PHE A 88 12.35 -1.67 -5.67
C PHE A 88 12.76 -2.65 -4.56
N GLY A 89 14.01 -3.15 -4.55
CA GLY A 89 14.57 -3.92 -3.44
C GLY A 89 13.92 -5.29 -3.20
N SER A 90 13.87 -5.73 -1.94
CA SER A 90 13.40 -7.06 -1.58
C SER A 90 12.69 -7.08 -0.22
N VAL A 91 11.52 -7.71 -0.15
CA VAL A 91 10.75 -7.87 1.09
C VAL A 91 11.15 -9.18 1.76
N LYS A 92 11.62 -9.10 3.00
CA LYS A 92 11.87 -10.28 3.84
C LYS A 92 10.59 -10.64 4.59
N LEU A 93 10.09 -11.84 4.37
CA LEU A 93 8.95 -12.38 5.11
C LEU A 93 9.41 -13.07 6.39
N LYS A 94 8.69 -12.82 7.48
CA LYS A 94 8.76 -13.58 8.73
C LYS A 94 7.37 -14.09 9.05
N ARG A 95 7.23 -15.41 9.24
CA ARG A 95 5.93 -16.05 9.52
C ARG A 95 4.87 -15.73 8.45
N GLY A 96 5.29 -15.63 7.19
CA GLY A 96 4.40 -15.39 6.05
C GLY A 96 4.02 -13.93 5.81
N MET A 97 4.61 -12.95 6.49
CA MET A 97 4.36 -11.53 6.23
C MET A 97 5.65 -10.72 6.25
N GLY A 98 5.72 -9.68 5.42
CA GLY A 98 6.79 -8.68 5.45
C GLY A 98 6.32 -7.36 4.88
N SER A 99 7.07 -6.31 5.17
CA SER A 99 6.79 -4.97 4.68
C SER A 99 8.07 -4.30 4.21
N GLN A 100 7.93 -3.39 3.25
CA GLN A 100 9.01 -2.52 2.80
C GLN A 100 8.43 -1.14 2.47
N LEU A 101 9.23 -0.13 2.73
CA LEU A 101 8.99 1.22 2.26
C LEU A 101 9.93 1.46 1.07
N ILE A 102 9.38 1.64 -0.12
CA ILE A 102 10.16 1.83 -1.35
C ILE A 102 10.33 3.34 -1.53
N ASP A 103 11.56 3.82 -1.51
CA ASP A 103 11.85 5.24 -1.80
C ASP A 103 11.60 5.50 -3.28
N MET A 104 10.71 6.45 -3.59
CA MET A 104 10.34 6.84 -4.96
C MET A 104 10.92 8.21 -5.33
N ASN A 105 11.99 8.69 -4.68
CA ASN A 105 12.71 9.90 -5.08
C ASN A 105 13.18 9.86 -6.55
N TRP A 106 13.35 8.66 -7.14
CA TRP A 106 13.66 8.48 -8.55
C TRP A 106 12.42 8.58 -9.48
N ALA A 107 11.21 8.59 -8.93
CA ALA A 107 9.96 8.67 -9.69
C ALA A 107 9.61 10.11 -10.12
N LEU A 108 10.52 11.05 -9.92
CA LEU A 108 10.46 12.39 -10.50
C LEU A 108 10.60 12.27 -12.03
N GLY A 109 9.55 12.59 -12.80
CA GLY A 109 9.56 12.57 -14.27
C GLY A 109 8.25 12.09 -14.92
N ASP A 110 8.34 11.56 -16.14
CA ASP A 110 7.18 11.24 -17.01
C ASP A 110 6.48 9.89 -16.71
N VAL A 111 6.92 9.14 -15.70
CA VAL A 111 6.30 7.86 -15.36
C VAL A 111 5.03 8.13 -14.57
N THR A 112 3.90 7.73 -15.13
CA THR A 112 2.56 7.93 -14.54
C THR A 112 1.97 6.64 -13.98
N GLU A 113 2.56 5.49 -14.30
CA GLU A 113 2.11 4.18 -13.86
C GLU A 113 3.32 3.24 -13.69
N LEU A 114 3.26 2.38 -12.67
CA LEU A 114 4.30 1.43 -12.31
C LEU A 114 3.71 0.03 -12.27
N SER A 115 4.34 -0.91 -12.99
CA SER A 115 3.95 -2.33 -13.00
C SER A 115 4.90 -3.14 -12.12
N VAL A 116 4.59 -3.25 -10.83
CA VAL A 116 5.47 -3.88 -9.86
C VAL A 116 5.24 -5.38 -9.82
N ASN A 117 6.30 -6.12 -10.10
CA ASN A 117 6.33 -7.58 -10.08
C ASN A 117 7.03 -8.07 -8.81
N VAL A 118 6.44 -9.09 -8.17
CA VAL A 118 6.98 -9.77 -6.99
C VAL A 118 7.52 -11.14 -7.43
N HIS A 119 8.79 -11.39 -7.18
CA HIS A 119 9.47 -12.63 -7.53
C HIS A 119 9.88 -13.40 -6.28
N ASN A 120 9.78 -14.73 -6.34
CA ASN A 120 10.35 -15.60 -5.33
C ASN A 120 11.87 -15.77 -5.51
N GLU A 121 12.50 -16.55 -4.63
CA GLU A 121 13.95 -16.82 -4.65
C GLU A 121 14.44 -17.58 -5.90
N LEU A 122 13.52 -18.19 -6.65
CA LEU A 122 13.81 -18.84 -7.94
C LEU A 122 13.67 -17.89 -9.14
N GLY A 123 13.33 -16.62 -8.91
CA GLY A 123 13.11 -15.62 -9.96
C GLY A 123 11.77 -15.74 -10.68
N VAL A 124 10.83 -16.52 -10.13
CA VAL A 124 9.49 -16.69 -10.68
C VAL A 124 8.57 -15.60 -10.13
N THR A 125 7.81 -14.94 -11.00
CA THR A 125 6.78 -13.98 -10.59
C THR A 125 5.64 -14.69 -9.88
N VAL A 126 5.33 -14.26 -8.67
CA VAL A 126 4.32 -14.85 -7.77
C VAL A 126 3.20 -13.90 -7.39
N SER A 127 3.35 -12.61 -7.68
CA SER A 127 2.32 -11.57 -7.57
C SER A 127 2.72 -10.36 -8.40
N GLU A 128 1.74 -9.52 -8.75
CA GLU A 128 1.96 -8.23 -9.40
C GLU A 128 0.95 -7.21 -8.85
N PHE A 129 1.29 -5.92 -8.96
CA PHE A 129 0.36 -4.83 -8.67
C PHE A 129 0.75 -3.56 -9.45
N GLN A 130 -0.22 -2.68 -9.64
CA GLN A 130 -0.04 -1.42 -10.33
C GLN A 130 -0.15 -0.24 -9.36
N VAL A 131 0.62 0.81 -9.62
CA VAL A 131 0.56 2.05 -8.85
C VAL A 131 0.61 3.23 -9.81
N ARG A 132 -0.38 4.13 -9.71
CA ARG A 132 -0.37 5.40 -10.42
C ARG A 132 0.53 6.39 -9.69
N VAL A 133 1.38 7.08 -10.43
CA VAL A 133 2.22 8.17 -9.92
C VAL A 133 1.54 9.50 -10.25
N ILE A 134 1.32 10.33 -9.23
CA ILE A 134 0.77 11.68 -9.39
C ILE A 134 1.89 12.70 -9.16
N THR A 135 2.08 13.61 -10.14
CA THR A 135 3.07 14.69 -10.09
C THR A 135 2.46 16.05 -9.78
N ASP A 136 1.17 16.24 -10.07
CA ASP A 136 0.43 17.49 -9.84
C ASP A 136 -0.92 17.16 -9.19
N PRO A 137 -0.94 16.91 -7.86
CA PRO A 137 -2.17 16.58 -7.15
C PRO A 137 -3.06 17.81 -6.95
N VAL A 138 -4.37 17.57 -6.85
CA VAL A 138 -5.26 18.54 -6.20
C VAL A 138 -5.04 18.43 -4.70
N ASN A 139 -4.69 19.56 -4.07
CA ASN A 139 -4.44 19.62 -2.63
C ASN A 139 -5.63 20.25 -1.88
N ARG A 140 -5.87 19.75 -0.67
CA ARG A 140 -6.81 20.31 0.30
C ARG A 140 -6.08 20.53 1.62
N GLU A 141 -5.78 21.78 1.89
CA GLU A 141 -5.16 22.22 3.15
C GLU A 141 -6.19 22.20 4.29
N LEU A 142 -5.81 21.62 5.43
CA LEU A 142 -6.58 21.62 6.66
C LEU A 142 -5.69 22.03 7.84
N SER A 143 -6.23 22.84 8.75
CA SER A 143 -5.52 23.29 9.95
C SER A 143 -6.49 23.68 11.06
N GLY A 144 -5.99 23.70 12.30
CA GLY A 144 -6.76 24.06 13.47
C GLY A 144 -7.89 23.09 13.79
N VAL A 145 -8.94 23.59 14.43
CA VAL A 145 -10.11 22.79 14.79
C VAL A 145 -11.00 22.60 13.56
N LEU A 146 -11.21 21.34 13.17
CA LEU A 146 -12.05 21.00 12.03
C LEU A 146 -13.50 21.43 12.24
N SER A 147 -14.08 22.07 11.22
CA SER A 147 -15.50 22.36 11.14
C SER A 147 -16.31 21.11 10.76
N PRO A 148 -17.64 21.10 10.97
CA PRO A 148 -18.50 19.98 10.57
C PRO A 148 -18.41 19.60 9.08
N THR A 149 -18.05 20.54 8.20
CA THR A 149 -17.89 20.31 6.76
C THR A 149 -16.53 19.70 6.38
N GLU A 150 -15.60 19.58 7.32
CA GLU A 150 -14.26 19.04 7.11
C GLU A 150 -14.08 17.61 7.67
N MET A 151 -15.15 17.03 8.22
CA MET A 151 -15.17 15.72 8.87
C MET A 151 -15.21 14.53 7.91
N VAL A 152 -15.07 14.77 6.60
CA VAL A 152 -14.96 13.71 5.59
C VAL A 152 -13.74 14.00 4.72
N TRP A 153 -12.80 13.07 4.76
CA TRP A 153 -11.63 13.05 3.89
C TRP A 153 -11.78 11.89 2.92
N ASP A 154 -11.52 12.15 1.64
CA ASP A 154 -11.64 11.19 0.56
C ASP A 154 -10.44 11.26 -0.38
N SER A 155 -10.45 10.47 -1.45
CA SER A 155 -9.33 10.38 -2.40
C SER A 155 -9.43 11.40 -3.54
N THR A 156 -10.31 12.42 -3.46
CA THR A 156 -10.46 13.43 -4.52
C THR A 156 -9.36 14.50 -4.46
N ALA A 157 -8.73 14.67 -3.31
CA ALA A 157 -7.60 15.56 -3.07
C ALA A 157 -6.62 14.92 -2.08
N ILE A 158 -5.37 15.37 -2.10
CA ILE A 158 -4.40 15.06 -1.05
C ILE A 158 -4.69 15.98 0.13
N ILE A 159 -4.88 15.40 1.31
CA ILE A 159 -5.09 16.16 2.53
C ILE A 159 -3.73 16.63 3.02
N GLN A 160 -3.56 17.94 3.19
CA GLN A 160 -2.32 18.57 3.62
C GLN A 160 -2.51 19.16 5.02
N ILE A 161 -1.60 18.82 5.94
CA ILE A 161 -1.60 19.31 7.32
C ILE A 161 -0.21 19.88 7.61
N SER A 162 -0.12 21.21 7.68
CA SER A 162 1.17 21.91 7.85
C SER A 162 1.61 22.10 9.29
N ASP A 163 0.69 22.03 10.27
CA ASP A 163 1.00 22.21 11.68
C ASP A 163 0.11 21.32 12.55
N GLU A 164 -1.08 21.77 12.93
CA GLU A 164 -1.96 20.99 13.79
C GLU A 164 -3.37 20.93 13.22
N VAL A 165 -3.98 19.76 13.29
CA VAL A 165 -5.42 19.61 13.08
C VAL A 165 -6.05 18.96 14.30
N THR A 166 -7.19 19.49 14.74
CA THR A 166 -7.96 18.96 15.87
C THR A 166 -9.31 18.45 15.40
N ILE A 167 -9.61 17.19 15.70
CA ILE A 167 -10.95 16.60 15.60
C ILE A 167 -11.67 16.88 16.93
N PRO A 168 -12.58 17.87 17.01
CA PRO A 168 -13.24 18.25 18.26
C PRO A 168 -14.06 17.14 18.91
N ALA A 169 -14.21 17.23 20.23
CA ALA A 169 -15.00 16.31 21.04
C ALA A 169 -16.46 16.20 20.55
N GLY A 170 -16.99 14.98 20.54
CA GLY A 170 -18.35 14.69 20.07
C GLY A 170 -18.49 14.53 18.55
N ASN A 171 -17.44 14.83 17.78
CA ASN A 171 -17.39 14.63 16.33
C ASN A 171 -16.66 13.34 15.94
N GLU A 172 -16.93 12.87 14.72
CA GLU A 172 -16.23 11.76 14.09
C GLU A 172 -15.69 12.20 12.74
N LEU A 173 -14.37 12.10 12.56
CA LEU A 173 -13.71 12.22 11.27
C LEU A 173 -13.84 10.88 10.53
N THR A 174 -14.47 10.87 9.36
CA THR A 174 -14.47 9.71 8.45
C THR A 174 -13.41 9.89 7.37
N ILE A 175 -12.48 8.93 7.28
CA ILE A 175 -11.46 8.87 6.23
C ILE A 175 -11.81 7.71 5.30
N GLN A 176 -12.05 8.00 4.03
CA GLN A 176 -12.48 7.04 3.02
C GLN A 176 -11.29 6.23 2.45
N PRO A 177 -11.55 5.07 1.83
CA PRO A 177 -10.50 4.29 1.18
C PRO A 177 -9.70 5.11 0.17
N GLY A 178 -8.38 4.88 0.11
CA GLY A 178 -7.49 5.54 -0.85
C GLY A 178 -7.13 7.00 -0.56
N THR A 179 -7.58 7.57 0.58
CA THR A 179 -7.13 8.89 1.00
C THR A 179 -5.63 8.89 1.31
N ILE A 180 -4.93 9.90 0.80
CA ILE A 180 -3.54 10.21 1.13
C ILE A 180 -3.53 11.49 1.96
N ILE A 181 -2.86 11.44 3.10
CA ILE A 181 -2.67 12.54 4.04
C ILE A 181 -1.17 12.80 4.13
N GLU A 182 -0.77 14.01 3.75
CA GLU A 182 0.59 14.53 3.88
C GLU A 182 0.66 15.48 5.08
N LEU A 183 1.66 15.24 5.92
CA LEU A 183 1.87 15.99 7.14
C LEU A 183 3.26 16.60 7.10
N SER A 184 3.38 17.90 7.34
CA SER A 184 4.67 18.56 7.42
C SER A 184 5.46 18.14 8.64
N GLU A 185 6.74 18.54 8.68
CA GLU A 185 7.62 18.29 9.82
C GLU A 185 6.94 18.68 11.15
N ASN A 186 6.94 17.76 12.11
CA ASN A 186 6.31 17.93 13.43
C ASN A 186 4.79 18.14 13.45
N ALA A 187 4.10 18.08 12.30
CA ALA A 187 2.66 18.28 12.25
C ALA A 187 1.89 17.18 13.00
N ARG A 188 0.74 17.52 13.59
CA ARG A 188 0.03 16.67 14.55
C ARG A 188 -1.45 16.58 14.26
N VAL A 189 -2.03 15.44 14.60
CA VAL A 189 -3.47 15.20 14.57
C VAL A 189 -3.95 14.98 16.00
N ILE A 190 -4.68 15.95 16.56
CA ILE A 190 -5.31 15.82 17.88
C ILE A 190 -6.70 15.25 17.72
N VAL A 191 -6.97 14.13 18.37
CA VAL A 191 -8.27 13.45 18.33
C VAL A 191 -8.96 13.59 19.69
N GLU A 192 -9.77 14.63 19.86
CA GLU A 192 -10.68 14.79 21.01
C GLU A 192 -12.04 14.11 20.76
N GLY A 193 -12.42 13.98 19.49
CA GLY A 193 -13.59 13.24 19.00
C GLY A 193 -13.28 11.76 18.75
N ARG A 194 -13.41 11.28 17.51
CA ARG A 194 -12.89 9.96 17.08
C ARG A 194 -12.57 9.94 15.58
N VAL A 195 -11.74 9.00 15.16
CA VAL A 195 -11.42 8.75 13.75
C VAL A 195 -12.01 7.40 13.32
N SER A 196 -12.75 7.39 12.22
CA SER A 196 -13.14 6.18 11.49
C SER A 196 -12.42 6.16 10.16
N CYS A 197 -11.25 5.51 10.14
CA CYS A 197 -10.49 5.31 8.93
C CYS A 197 -10.87 3.99 8.27
N LYS A 198 -11.46 4.09 7.08
CA LYS A 198 -12.16 3.02 6.38
C LYS A 198 -11.35 2.48 5.20
N GLY A 199 -10.02 2.49 5.27
CA GLY A 199 -9.16 1.88 4.27
C GLY A 199 -9.57 0.43 3.99
N THR A 200 -9.32 -0.02 2.76
CA THR A 200 -9.48 -1.43 2.36
C THR A 200 -8.14 -2.00 1.91
N ARG A 201 -8.09 -3.32 1.71
CA ARG A 201 -6.89 -3.98 1.17
C ARG A 201 -6.49 -3.39 -0.19
N GLU A 202 -7.47 -3.15 -1.04
CA GLU A 202 -7.28 -2.65 -2.40
C GLU A 202 -6.96 -1.14 -2.41
N ASN A 203 -7.57 -0.38 -1.50
CA ASN A 203 -7.40 1.08 -1.38
C ASN A 203 -7.08 1.46 0.07
N PRO A 204 -5.85 1.19 0.53
CA PRO A 204 -5.43 1.56 1.86
C PRO A 204 -5.36 3.10 2.00
N VAL A 205 -5.49 3.57 3.23
CA VAL A 205 -5.27 4.99 3.58
C VAL A 205 -3.81 5.19 3.94
N VAL A 206 -3.22 6.32 3.56
CA VAL A 206 -1.82 6.63 3.84
C VAL A 206 -1.70 7.92 4.61
N PHE A 207 -1.06 7.87 5.77
CA PHE A 207 -0.50 9.00 6.47
C PHE A 207 1.01 8.98 6.26
N SER A 208 1.54 10.02 5.63
CA SER A 208 2.97 10.16 5.39
C SER A 208 3.43 11.57 5.66
N SER A 209 4.72 11.73 5.90
CA SER A 209 5.34 13.04 5.78
C SER A 209 5.31 13.52 4.33
N ASP A 210 5.16 14.83 4.14
CA ASP A 210 5.34 15.55 2.86
C ASP A 210 6.79 15.58 2.36
N TYR A 211 7.74 15.19 3.23
CA TYR A 211 9.14 15.09 2.90
C TYR A 211 9.81 13.95 3.67
N SER A 212 10.37 12.96 2.94
CA SER A 212 10.89 11.72 3.53
C SER A 212 11.99 11.92 4.59
N GLY A 213 12.70 13.05 4.58
CA GLY A 213 13.73 13.39 5.56
C GLY A 213 13.23 14.08 6.83
N LEU A 214 11.97 14.51 6.86
CA LEU A 214 11.40 15.33 7.93
C LEU A 214 10.17 14.64 8.51
N PRO A 215 10.29 13.90 9.62
CA PRO A 215 9.15 13.15 10.15
C PRO A 215 8.05 14.09 10.65
N TRP A 216 6.80 13.71 10.41
CA TRP A 216 5.65 14.37 11.05
C TRP A 216 5.55 13.96 12.52
N GLY A 217 4.76 14.68 13.30
CA GLY A 217 4.65 14.52 14.75
C GLY A 217 3.90 13.25 15.16
N GLU A 218 2.69 13.42 15.69
CA GLU A 218 1.92 12.34 16.31
C GLU A 218 0.43 12.42 15.99
N ILE A 219 -0.26 11.29 16.17
CA ILE A 219 -1.71 11.27 16.32
C ILE A 219 -2.00 11.15 17.82
N ASP A 220 -2.39 12.25 18.44
CA ASP A 220 -2.67 12.35 19.88
C ASP A 220 -4.14 12.02 20.14
N HIS A 221 -4.40 10.75 20.50
CA HIS A 221 -5.73 10.30 20.92
C HIS A 221 -6.04 10.71 22.36
N ARG A 222 -6.94 11.67 22.54
CA ARG A 222 -7.45 12.15 23.84
C ARG A 222 -8.80 11.53 24.22
N SER A 223 -9.29 10.63 23.38
CA SER A 223 -10.54 9.90 23.50
C SER A 223 -10.38 8.45 23.01
N SER A 224 -11.37 7.60 23.31
CA SER A 224 -11.39 6.22 22.84
C SER A 224 -12.29 6.02 21.62
N GLY A 225 -12.18 4.86 20.96
CA GLY A 225 -13.10 4.45 19.89
C GLY A 225 -12.70 4.87 18.48
N SER A 226 -11.45 5.29 18.27
CA SER A 226 -10.91 5.45 16.92
C SER A 226 -10.51 4.10 16.32
N GLU A 227 -10.73 3.95 15.02
CA GLU A 227 -10.44 2.72 14.27
C GLU A 227 -9.66 3.07 12.99
N TYR A 228 -8.59 2.30 12.74
CA TYR A 228 -7.75 2.43 11.56
C TYR A 228 -7.69 1.10 10.82
N ARG A 229 -8.43 0.99 9.72
CA ARG A 229 -8.42 -0.19 8.85
C ARG A 229 -7.56 0.08 7.63
N TYR A 230 -6.70 -0.89 7.31
CA TYR A 230 -5.77 -0.84 6.16
C TYR A 230 -5.13 0.54 6.01
N THR A 231 -4.47 0.99 7.07
CA THR A 231 -3.85 2.31 7.15
C THR A 231 -2.35 2.16 7.26
N PHE A 232 -1.62 2.88 6.40
CA PHE A 232 -0.19 3.05 6.51
C PHE A 232 0.12 4.33 7.27
N PHE A 233 1.00 4.23 8.26
CA PHE A 233 1.64 5.37 8.91
C PHE A 233 3.12 5.29 8.58
N THR A 234 3.61 6.20 7.74
CA THR A 234 5.01 6.27 7.31
C THR A 234 5.64 7.58 7.75
N ASN A 235 6.92 7.53 8.11
CA ASN A 235 7.70 8.71 8.50
C ASN A 235 7.08 9.60 9.61
N GLY A 236 6.44 8.99 10.62
CA GLY A 236 5.91 9.71 11.79
C GLY A 236 6.80 9.58 13.02
N GLY A 237 6.42 10.23 14.13
CA GLY A 237 7.15 10.19 15.41
C GLY A 237 8.29 11.20 15.52
N GLY A 238 8.20 12.34 14.83
CA GLY A 238 9.20 13.41 14.85
C GLY A 238 9.31 14.18 16.18
N ASP A 239 8.32 14.05 17.07
CA ASP A 239 8.35 14.73 18.37
C ASP A 239 9.33 14.05 19.35
N GLY A 240 10.57 14.54 19.36
CA GLY A 240 11.63 14.07 20.25
C GLY A 240 11.40 14.30 21.75
N SER A 241 10.34 15.03 22.14
CA SER A 241 9.94 15.18 23.55
C SER A 241 9.10 14.01 24.06
N ARG A 242 8.58 13.17 23.16
CA ARG A 242 7.79 11.98 23.50
C ARG A 242 8.70 10.76 23.64
N SER A 243 8.51 10.00 24.71
CA SER A 243 9.21 8.73 24.90
C SER A 243 8.52 7.64 24.08
N PHE A 244 9.27 6.96 23.22
CA PHE A 244 8.79 5.77 22.52
C PHE A 244 8.54 4.64 23.54
N GLY A 245 7.26 4.40 23.86
CA GLY A 245 6.81 3.25 24.64
C GLY A 245 6.07 2.27 23.75
N HIS A 246 6.47 0.99 23.76
CA HIS A 246 5.60 -0.06 23.24
C HIS A 246 4.49 -0.33 24.26
N SER A 247 3.27 -0.58 23.82
CA SER A 247 2.09 -0.81 24.68
C SER A 247 2.20 -2.04 25.61
N GLN A 248 3.34 -2.73 25.63
CA GLN A 248 3.60 -4.00 26.33
C GLN A 248 2.61 -5.13 26.00
N SER A 249 1.65 -4.89 25.11
CA SER A 249 0.81 -5.90 24.49
C SER A 249 1.55 -6.40 23.26
N GLN A 250 2.26 -7.52 23.40
CA GLN A 250 2.68 -8.26 22.22
C GLN A 250 1.42 -8.74 21.47
N PRO A 251 1.39 -8.68 20.14
CA PRO A 251 0.41 -9.46 19.40
C PRO A 251 0.64 -10.94 19.75
N VAL A 252 -0.38 -11.55 20.34
CA VAL A 252 -0.38 -12.98 20.71
C VAL A 252 -0.45 -13.84 19.45
#